data_AF-A0A4Q5RAK0-F1
#
_entry.id   AF-A0A4Q5RAK0-F1
#
_cell.length_a   1.000
_cell.length_b   1.000
_cell.length_c   1.000
_cell.angle_alpha   90.00
_cell.angle_beta   90.00
_cell.angle_gamma   90.00
#
_symmetry.space_group_name_H-M   'P 1'
#
loop_
_entity.id
_entity.type
_entity.pdbx_description
1 polymer ?
#
loop_
_entity_poly.entity_id
_entity_poly.type
_entity_poly.pdbx_seq_one_letter_code
_entity_poly.pdbx_strand_id
1 'polypeptide(L)'
;MKFNIALSAILLSMGAMATVSTAAAAQAHGVLAAHAHNGHEADALKTRIATVQARIAEGRRSGKVSRVRASRLDRQVVQVRMGMTRLNREQGFVSAAELATYNRTLGRVDVALDSYGVPRGYGNDGLVASYGRR
;
A
#
# COMPACT_ATOMS: atom_id res chain seq x y z
N MET A 1 60.70 19.93 -36.17
CA MET A 1 60.00 19.79 -34.88
C MET A 1 60.35 20.96 -33.98
N LYS A 2 59.36 21.79 -33.61
CA LYS A 2 59.28 22.63 -32.39
C LYS A 2 58.02 23.50 -32.54
N PHE A 3 56.91 23.06 -31.94
CA PHE A 3 55.68 23.83 -31.83
C PHE A 3 55.73 24.65 -30.54
N ASN A 4 55.56 25.97 -30.66
CA ASN A 4 55.48 26.91 -29.55
C ASN A 4 54.11 26.79 -28.87
N ILE A 5 54.09 26.25 -27.65
CA ILE A 5 52.90 26.18 -26.81
C ILE A 5 52.78 27.51 -26.08
N ALA A 6 51.91 28.40 -26.59
CA ALA A 6 51.52 29.61 -25.89
C ALA A 6 50.46 29.28 -24.84
N LEU A 7 50.78 29.65 -23.61
CA LEU A 7 49.95 29.68 -22.42
C LEU A 7 48.64 30.44 -22.69
N SER A 8 47.49 29.87 -22.33
CA SER A 8 46.26 30.63 -22.12
C SER A 8 45.48 29.98 -20.98
N ALA A 9 45.71 30.52 -19.79
CA ALA A 9 44.94 30.23 -18.59
C ALA A 9 43.55 30.86 -18.74
N ILE A 10 42.52 30.04 -18.92
CA ILE A 10 41.12 30.48 -18.80
C ILE A 10 40.65 30.09 -17.40
N LEU A 11 40.72 31.06 -16.48
CA LEU A 11 39.99 31.07 -15.22
C LEU A 11 38.51 31.24 -15.54
N LEU A 12 37.76 30.13 -15.56
CA LEU A 12 36.30 30.16 -15.57
C LEU A 12 35.81 30.14 -14.12
N SER A 13 35.54 31.32 -13.58
CA SER A 13 34.80 31.54 -12.35
C SER A 13 33.33 31.17 -12.54
N MET A 14 32.97 29.90 -12.39
CA MET A 14 31.56 29.49 -12.27
C MET A 14 31.08 29.62 -10.83
N GLY A 15 30.69 30.85 -10.47
CA GLY A 15 29.74 31.08 -9.39
C GLY A 15 28.34 30.72 -9.89
N ALA A 16 27.98 29.44 -9.89
CA ALA A 16 26.59 29.03 -10.07
C ALA A 16 25.87 29.22 -8.73
N MET A 17 25.11 30.30 -8.61
CA MET A 17 24.10 30.40 -7.55
C MET A 17 23.22 29.16 -7.62
N ALA A 18 23.16 28.41 -6.52
CA ALA A 18 22.25 27.31 -6.35
C ALA A 18 20.80 27.84 -6.36
N THR A 19 20.22 28.02 -7.55
CA THR A 19 18.77 27.96 -7.70
C THR A 19 18.39 26.54 -7.33
N VAL A 20 18.01 26.33 -6.07
CA VAL A 20 17.43 25.06 -5.64
C VAL A 20 16.19 24.87 -6.52
N SER A 21 16.34 24.04 -7.55
CA SER A 21 15.37 23.88 -8.62
C SER A 21 14.01 23.57 -8.00
N THR A 22 13.02 24.44 -8.27
CA THR A 22 11.61 24.24 -7.86
C THR A 22 11.09 22.87 -8.28
N ALA A 23 11.61 22.30 -9.37
CA ALA A 23 11.35 20.93 -9.80
C ALA A 23 11.82 19.86 -8.77
N ALA A 24 12.99 20.01 -8.15
CA ALA A 24 13.48 19.07 -7.14
C ALA A 24 12.67 19.14 -5.84
N ALA A 25 12.24 20.35 -5.43
CA ALA A 25 11.34 20.52 -4.29
C ALA A 25 9.93 19.97 -4.57
N ALA A 26 9.39 20.17 -5.78
CA ALA A 26 8.11 19.60 -6.18
C ALA A 26 8.15 18.06 -6.28
N GLN A 27 9.26 17.50 -6.77
CA GLN A 27 9.49 16.06 -6.82
C GLN A 27 9.58 15.45 -5.41
N ALA A 28 10.31 16.10 -4.49
CA ALA A 28 10.39 15.66 -3.10
C ALA A 28 9.01 15.69 -2.40
N HIS A 29 8.21 16.73 -2.61
CA HIS A 29 6.85 16.80 -2.09
C HIS A 29 5.93 15.70 -2.65
N GLY A 30 6.03 15.38 -3.95
CA GLY A 30 5.25 14.31 -4.57
C GLY A 30 5.56 12.92 -4.01
N VAL A 31 6.84 12.64 -3.75
CA VAL A 31 7.29 11.38 -3.14
C VAL A 31 6.75 11.24 -1.71
N LEU A 32 6.87 12.29 -0.89
CA LEU A 32 6.35 12.28 0.48
C LEU A 32 4.82 12.09 0.51
N ALA A 33 4.08 12.77 -0.36
CA ALA A 33 2.64 12.61 -0.48
C ALA A 33 2.24 11.19 -0.88
N ALA A 34 3.00 10.57 -1.81
CA ALA A 34 2.79 9.17 -2.19
C ALA A 34 3.05 8.21 -1.03
N HIS A 35 4.09 8.43 -0.23
CA HIS A 35 4.35 7.62 0.97
C HIS A 35 3.25 7.75 2.02
N ALA A 36 2.78 8.98 2.29
CA ALA A 36 1.67 9.20 3.22
C ALA A 36 0.38 8.51 2.75
N HIS A 37 0.05 8.65 1.46
CA HIS A 37 -1.11 7.97 0.86
C HIS A 37 -1.00 6.44 0.97
N ASN A 38 0.16 5.87 0.64
CA ASN A 38 0.42 4.45 0.80
C ASN A 38 0.31 4.00 2.27
N GLY A 39 0.72 4.84 3.22
CA GLY A 39 0.56 4.59 4.65
C GLY A 39 -0.91 4.45 5.04
N HIS A 40 -1.76 5.38 4.62
CA HIS A 40 -3.20 5.31 4.85
C HIS A 40 -3.84 4.07 4.21
N GLU A 41 -3.45 3.73 2.97
CA GLU A 41 -3.93 2.50 2.32
C GLU A 41 -3.46 1.22 3.03
N ALA A 42 -2.22 1.20 3.54
CA ALA A 42 -1.71 0.08 4.31
C ALA A 42 -2.50 -0.12 5.61
N ASP A 43 -2.90 0.96 6.28
CA ASP A 43 -3.72 0.88 7.49
C ASP A 43 -5.15 0.40 7.19
N ALA A 44 -5.77 0.91 6.11
CA ALA A 44 -7.06 0.40 5.65
C ALA A 44 -6.99 -1.10 5.33
N LEU A 45 -5.90 -1.55 4.73
CA LEU A 45 -5.67 -2.95 4.41
C LEU A 45 -5.48 -3.82 5.66
N LYS A 46 -4.82 -3.32 6.71
CA LYS A 46 -4.73 -4.02 8.01
C LYS A 46 -6.11 -4.23 8.63
N THR A 47 -6.97 -3.20 8.61
CA THR A 47 -8.35 -3.32 9.08
C THR A 47 -9.11 -4.37 8.27
N ARG A 48 -8.97 -4.34 6.94
CA ARG A 48 -9.61 -5.33 6.06
C ARG A 48 -9.12 -6.75 6.32
N ILE A 49 -7.83 -6.96 6.58
CA ILE A 49 -7.29 -8.27 6.98
C ILE A 49 -8.04 -8.81 8.21
N ALA A 50 -8.18 -7.99 9.26
CA ALA A 50 -8.89 -8.40 10.47
C ALA A 50 -10.36 -8.75 10.19
N THR A 51 -11.06 -7.94 9.38
CA THR A 51 -12.44 -8.21 8.96
C THR A 51 -12.55 -9.53 8.18
N VAL A 52 -11.67 -9.79 7.21
CA VAL A 52 -11.69 -11.03 6.43
C VAL A 52 -11.39 -12.24 7.31
N GLN A 53 -10.44 -12.13 8.25
CA GLN A 53 -10.17 -13.21 9.22
C GLN A 53 -11.40 -13.52 10.09
N ALA A 54 -12.10 -12.49 10.58
CA ALA A 54 -13.33 -12.66 11.33
C ALA A 54 -14.41 -13.37 10.48
N ARG A 55 -14.56 -13.00 9.21
CA ARG A 55 -15.49 -13.67 8.28
C ARG A 55 -15.13 -15.14 8.03
N ILE A 56 -13.84 -15.46 7.88
CA ILE A 56 -13.39 -16.86 7.73
C ILE A 56 -13.75 -17.65 9.00
N ALA A 57 -13.50 -17.07 10.18
CA ALA A 57 -13.81 -17.70 11.46
C ALA A 57 -15.33 -17.93 11.62
N GLU A 58 -16.14 -16.95 11.24
CA GLU A 58 -17.60 -17.05 11.27
C GLU A 58 -18.14 -18.07 10.26
N GLY A 59 -17.62 -18.06 9.03
CA GLY A 59 -17.96 -19.06 8.02
C GLY A 59 -17.64 -20.47 8.47
N ARG A 60 -16.53 -20.65 9.21
CA ARG A 60 -16.18 -21.93 9.83
C ARG A 60 -17.12 -22.28 10.98
N ARG A 61 -17.43 -21.33 11.86
CA ARG A 61 -18.29 -21.53 13.05
C ARG A 61 -19.72 -21.89 12.67
N SER A 62 -20.25 -21.24 11.64
CA SER A 62 -21.59 -21.47 11.10
C SER A 62 -21.70 -22.70 10.18
N GLY A 63 -20.60 -23.42 9.94
CA GLY A 63 -20.57 -24.60 9.07
C GLY A 63 -20.65 -24.29 7.57
N LYS A 64 -20.78 -23.02 7.17
CA LYS A 64 -20.83 -22.57 5.77
C LYS A 64 -19.53 -22.81 5.01
N VAL A 65 -18.40 -22.79 5.73
CA VAL A 65 -17.07 -23.06 5.20
C VAL A 65 -16.47 -24.25 5.92
N SER A 66 -16.10 -25.29 5.17
CA SER A 66 -15.43 -26.45 5.76
C SER A 66 -14.10 -26.06 6.40
N ARG A 67 -13.67 -26.80 7.43
CA ARG A 67 -12.40 -26.55 8.14
C ARG A 67 -11.20 -26.45 7.18
N VAL A 68 -11.12 -27.34 6.20
CA VAL A 68 -10.03 -27.37 5.20
C VAL A 68 -10.04 -26.10 4.35
N ARG A 69 -11.23 -25.68 3.87
CA ARG A 69 -11.37 -24.46 3.07
C ARG A 69 -11.04 -23.22 3.89
N ALA A 70 -11.55 -23.13 5.12
CA ALA A 70 -11.26 -22.03 6.04
C ALA A 70 -9.75 -21.90 6.30
N SER A 71 -9.06 -23.01 6.57
CA SER A 71 -7.59 -23.01 6.75
C SER A 71 -6.84 -22.56 5.50
N ARG A 72 -7.33 -22.87 4.30
CA ARG A 72 -6.71 -22.40 3.05
C ARG A 72 -6.87 -20.89 2.86
N LEU A 73 -8.07 -20.37 3.13
CA LEU A 73 -8.34 -18.93 3.07
C LEU A 73 -7.52 -18.18 4.12
N ASP A 74 -7.45 -18.71 5.35
CA ASP A 74 -6.68 -18.09 6.42
C ASP A 74 -5.19 -17.99 6.09
N ARG A 75 -4.60 -19.05 5.49
CA ARG A 75 -3.21 -18.99 4.99
C ARG A 75 -2.98 -17.87 3.98
N GLN A 76 -3.92 -17.62 3.06
CA GLN A 76 -3.80 -16.52 2.11
C GLN A 76 -3.80 -15.16 2.81
N VAL A 77 -4.67 -14.99 3.80
CA VAL A 77 -4.73 -13.75 4.59
C VAL A 77 -3.47 -13.56 5.45
N VAL A 78 -2.97 -14.63 6.06
CA VAL A 78 -1.69 -14.62 6.79
C VAL A 78 -0.52 -14.26 5.88
N GLN A 79 -0.46 -14.81 4.66
CA GLN A 79 0.57 -14.45 3.68
C GLN A 79 0.55 -12.96 3.32
N VAL A 80 -0.63 -12.37 3.15
CA VAL A 80 -0.77 -10.92 2.93
C VAL A 80 -0.20 -10.14 4.12
N ARG A 81 -0.61 -10.48 5.35
CA ARG A 81 -0.13 -9.82 6.57
C ARG A 81 1.39 -9.93 6.73
N MET A 82 1.95 -11.10 6.46
CA MET A 82 3.39 -11.33 6.52
C MET A 82 4.13 -10.53 5.44
N GLY A 83 3.60 -10.49 4.22
CA GLY A 83 4.17 -9.69 3.12
C GLY A 83 4.23 -8.20 3.47
N MET A 84 3.12 -7.64 3.96
CA MET A 84 3.09 -6.24 4.41
C MET A 84 4.09 -5.98 5.54
N THR A 85 4.14 -6.86 6.54
CA THR A 85 5.05 -6.72 7.69
C THR A 85 6.51 -6.76 7.23
N ARG A 86 6.84 -7.67 6.31
CA ARG A 86 8.17 -7.81 5.73
C ARG A 86 8.58 -6.55 4.98
N LEU A 87 7.75 -6.08 4.04
CA LEU A 87 8.05 -4.88 3.25
C LEU A 87 8.20 -3.64 4.13
N ASN A 88 7.31 -3.47 5.11
CA ASN A 88 7.44 -2.38 6.06
C ASN A 88 8.75 -2.42 6.87
N ARG A 89 9.31 -3.61 7.12
CA ARG A 89 10.62 -3.77 7.78
C ARG A 89 11.78 -3.55 6.83
N GLU A 90 11.67 -4.01 5.58
CA GLU A 90 12.77 -3.97 4.59
C GLU A 90 12.94 -2.57 3.96
N GLN A 91 11.85 -1.89 3.61
CA GLN A 91 11.90 -0.59 2.90
C GLN A 91 11.18 0.55 3.63
N GLY A 92 10.56 0.28 4.79
CA GLY A 92 9.87 1.30 5.59
C GLY A 92 8.45 1.67 5.11
N PHE A 93 8.01 1.12 3.98
CA PHE A 93 6.66 1.33 3.44
C PHE A 93 6.20 0.15 2.58
N VAL A 94 4.91 0.08 2.28
CA VAL A 94 4.34 -0.82 1.27
C VAL A 94 3.97 0.03 0.06
N SER A 95 4.46 -0.30 -1.13
CA SER A 95 4.17 0.46 -2.34
C SER A 95 2.73 0.28 -2.81
N ALA A 96 2.24 1.22 -3.62
CA ALA A 96 0.91 1.14 -4.24
C ALA A 96 0.69 -0.16 -5.05
N ALA A 97 1.72 -0.67 -5.74
CA ALA A 97 1.63 -1.91 -6.49
C ALA A 97 1.45 -3.15 -5.59
N GLU A 98 2.14 -3.17 -4.45
CA GLU A 98 2.03 -4.22 -3.44
C GLU A 98 0.67 -4.15 -2.74
N LEU A 99 0.23 -2.94 -2.36
CA LEU A 99 -1.09 -2.69 -1.79
C LEU A 99 -2.21 -3.17 -2.73
N ALA A 100 -2.13 -2.84 -4.02
CA ALA A 100 -3.09 -3.31 -5.02
C ALA A 100 -3.09 -4.84 -5.13
N THR A 101 -1.91 -5.48 -5.10
CA THR A 101 -1.79 -6.94 -5.16
C THR A 101 -2.40 -7.62 -3.94
N TYR A 102 -2.16 -7.08 -2.75
CA TYR A 102 -2.77 -7.57 -1.52
C TYR A 102 -4.28 -7.34 -1.48
N ASN A 103 -4.76 -6.17 -1.93
CA ASN A 103 -6.18 -5.89 -2.08
C ASN A 103 -6.89 -6.88 -3.02
N ARG A 104 -6.27 -7.23 -4.16
CA ARG A 104 -6.78 -8.26 -5.06
C ARG A 104 -6.85 -9.63 -4.38
N THR A 105 -5.84 -9.96 -3.58
CA THR A 105 -5.78 -11.24 -2.86
C THR A 105 -6.91 -11.34 -1.83
N LEU A 106 -7.11 -10.31 -1.01
CA LEU A 106 -8.23 -10.24 -0.08
C LEU A 106 -9.58 -10.23 -0.81
N GLY A 107 -9.67 -9.56 -1.97
CA GLY A 107 -10.87 -9.59 -2.81
C GLY A 107 -11.26 -10.98 -3.27
N ARG A 108 -10.28 -11.82 -3.64
CA ARG A 108 -10.55 -13.24 -3.99
C ARG A 108 -11.05 -14.04 -2.79
N VAL A 109 -10.53 -13.75 -1.59
CA VAL A 109 -11.02 -14.38 -0.34
C VAL A 109 -12.44 -13.93 -0.04
N ASP A 110 -12.75 -12.65 -0.18
CA ASP A 110 -14.10 -12.11 0.00
C ASP A 110 -15.11 -12.77 -0.96
N VAL A 111 -14.76 -12.88 -2.25
CA VAL A 111 -15.59 -13.56 -3.25
C VAL A 111 -15.81 -15.03 -2.91
N ALA A 112 -14.77 -15.73 -2.42
CA ALA A 112 -14.92 -17.10 -1.97
C ALA A 112 -15.88 -17.20 -0.78
N LEU A 113 -15.77 -16.32 0.22
CA LEU A 113 -16.67 -16.27 1.38
C LEU A 113 -18.11 -15.96 0.98
N ASP A 114 -18.32 -15.05 0.02
CA ASP A 114 -19.65 -14.73 -0.52
C ASP A 114 -20.26 -15.95 -1.21
N SER A 115 -19.46 -16.70 -1.98
CA SER A 115 -19.93 -17.94 -2.63
C SER A 115 -20.36 -19.04 -1.63
N TYR A 116 -19.82 -18.99 -0.40
CA TYR A 116 -20.24 -19.86 0.70
C TYR A 116 -21.41 -19.29 1.51
N GLY A 117 -21.96 -18.13 1.13
CA GLY A 117 -23.05 -17.47 1.84
C GLY A 117 -22.64 -16.90 3.20
N VAL A 118 -21.34 -16.64 3.42
CA VAL A 118 -20.84 -16.00 4.64
C VAL A 118 -21.17 -14.51 4.56
N PRO A 119 -22.00 -13.96 5.46
CA PRO A 119 -22.37 -12.56 5.41
C PRO A 119 -21.14 -11.65 5.40
N ARG A 120 -21.22 -10.58 4.62
CA ARG A 120 -20.33 -9.44 4.81
C ARG A 120 -20.81 -8.77 6.09
N GLY A 121 -20.13 -9.04 7.19
CA GLY A 121 -20.36 -8.34 8.45
C GLY A 121 -19.94 -6.89 8.30
N TYR A 122 -20.76 -6.07 7.63
CA TYR A 122 -20.82 -4.64 7.95
C TYR A 122 -21.53 -4.58 9.31
N GLY A 123 -20.81 -4.90 10.38
CA GLY A 123 -21.37 -4.74 11.72
C GLY A 123 -21.66 -3.26 11.90
N ASN A 124 -22.93 -2.91 12.10
CA ASN A 124 -23.49 -1.77 12.86
C ASN A 124 -22.88 -0.34 12.80
N ASP A 125 -21.82 -0.10 12.03
CA ASP A 125 -21.11 1.16 11.89
C ASP A 125 -21.41 1.82 10.52
N GLY A 126 -22.20 1.13 9.68
CA GLY A 126 -22.62 1.54 8.34
C GLY A 126 -23.80 2.51 8.30
N LEU A 127 -24.14 3.17 9.40
CA LEU A 127 -25.13 4.26 9.45
C LEU A 127 -24.50 5.52 10.08
N VAL A 128 -23.60 6.18 9.34
CA VAL A 128 -23.82 7.60 9.09
C VAL A 128 -23.99 7.75 7.59
N ALA A 129 -25.21 7.44 7.16
CA ALA A 129 -25.78 8.14 6.03
C ALA A 129 -25.93 9.61 6.48
N SER A 130 -24.92 10.43 6.23
CA SER A 130 -25.13 11.86 6.07
C SER A 130 -25.81 12.09 4.73
N TYR A 131 -27.06 11.64 4.64
CA TYR A 131 -28.02 12.37 3.83
C TYR A 131 -28.03 13.79 4.38
N GLY A 132 -27.85 14.74 3.46
CA GLY A 132 -27.96 16.16 3.75
C GLY A 132 -29.21 16.46 4.55
N ARG A 133 -29.08 17.42 5.45
CA ARG A 133 -30.20 18.19 5.96
C ARG A 133 -29.96 19.64 5.53
N ARG A 134 -30.79 20.05 4.58
CA ARG A 134 -31.31 21.39 4.24
C ARG A 134 -30.38 22.58 4.42
#